data_AF-A0A3M4IZ37-F1
#
_entry.id   AF-A0A3M4IZ37-F1
#
_cell.length_a   1.000
_cell.length_b   1.000
_cell.length_c   1.000
_cell.angle_alpha   90.00
_cell.angle_beta   90.00
_cell.angle_gamma   90.00
#
_symmetry.space_group_name_H-M   'P 1'
#
loop_
_entity.id
_entity.type
_entity.pdbx_description
1 polymer ?
#
loop_
_entity_poly.entity_id
_entity_poly.type
_entity_poly.pdbx_seq_one_letter_code
_entity_poly.pdbx_strand_id
1 'polypeptide(L)'
;MATDPPIVSDEYRGFRPGSKLVMTHKGQAFELAFKHRQLHSGPEVYRACDALQQTISRLYRQAGIKQGSSHSGRRSLAAKVLAATGDVETVQTILGHGCLDHSKPYLTVDQATIRRAFEVAL
;
A
#
# COMPACT_ATOMS: atom_id res chain seq x y z
N MET A 1 -0.69 32.40 20.68
CA MET A 1 0.74 32.09 20.48
C MET A 1 1.12 31.03 21.48
N ALA A 2 1.00 29.75 21.11
CA ALA A 2 1.38 28.62 21.96
C ALA A 2 2.68 28.06 21.37
N THR A 3 3.75 28.13 22.16
CA THR A 3 5.07 27.63 21.81
C THR A 3 5.08 26.11 21.95
N ASP A 4 5.13 25.38 20.84
CA ASP A 4 5.43 23.95 20.85
C ASP A 4 6.89 23.71 21.29
N PRO A 5 7.16 22.74 22.19
CA PRO A 5 8.51 22.43 22.63
C PRO A 5 9.31 21.71 21.52
N PRO A 6 10.63 21.91 21.41
CA PRO A 6 11.41 21.37 20.31
C PRO A 6 12.10 20.06 20.73
N ILE A 7 11.47 18.90 20.52
CA ILE A 7 12.20 17.64 20.31
C ILE A 7 11.43 16.80 19.30
N VAL A 8 11.96 16.74 18.08
CA VAL A 8 11.58 15.74 17.08
C VAL A 8 12.11 14.41 17.61
N SER A 9 11.26 13.60 18.25
CA SER A 9 11.67 12.25 18.63
C SER A 9 11.93 11.44 17.35
N ASP A 10 13.06 10.74 17.30
CA ASP A 10 13.41 9.85 16.17
C ASP A 10 12.41 8.69 16.02
N GLU A 11 11.59 8.46 17.05
CA GLU A 11 10.45 7.53 17.05
C GLU A 11 9.55 7.72 15.83
N TYR A 12 9.27 8.98 15.46
CA TYR A 12 8.45 9.30 14.30
C TYR A 12 9.29 9.67 13.08
N ARG A 13 10.60 9.41 13.09
CA ARG A 13 11.53 9.64 11.97
C ARG A 13 11.40 11.02 11.32
N GLY A 14 11.28 12.07 12.14
CA GLY A 14 11.08 13.43 11.63
C GLY A 14 9.63 13.85 11.37
N PHE A 15 8.67 12.93 11.48
CA PHE A 15 7.25 13.25 11.32
C PHE A 15 6.62 13.75 12.62
N ARG A 16 5.63 14.63 12.48
CA ARG A 16 4.83 15.12 13.62
C ARG A 16 3.80 14.04 14.02
N PRO A 17 3.79 13.57 15.29
CA PRO A 17 2.92 12.47 15.73
C PRO A 17 1.42 12.72 15.50
N GLY A 18 0.97 13.96 15.72
CA GLY A 18 -0.43 14.36 15.55
C GLY A 18 -0.83 14.67 14.10
N SER A 19 0.14 14.76 13.18
CA SER A 19 -0.14 15.13 11.80
C SER A 19 -0.73 13.96 11.02
N LYS A 20 -1.71 14.26 10.17
CA LYS A 20 -2.20 13.27 9.21
C LYS A 20 -1.24 13.23 8.03
N LEU A 21 -0.77 12.02 7.68
CA LEU A 21 0.18 11.82 6.60
C LEU A 21 -0.43 12.11 5.22
N VAL A 22 -1.69 11.72 5.03
CA VAL A 22 -2.41 11.89 3.75
C VAL A 22 -3.51 12.92 3.94
N MET A 23 -3.42 14.02 3.21
CA MET A 23 -4.35 15.13 3.28
C MET A 23 -5.15 15.30 1.99
N THR A 24 -6.33 15.87 2.10
CA THR A 24 -7.11 16.33 0.96
C THR A 24 -6.44 17.54 0.30
N HIS A 25 -6.90 17.93 -0.88
CA HIS A 25 -6.44 19.14 -1.58
C HIS A 25 -6.64 20.44 -0.77
N LYS A 26 -7.46 20.41 0.30
CA LYS A 26 -7.68 21.55 1.22
C LYS A 26 -6.80 21.48 2.47
N GLY A 27 -5.86 20.54 2.55
CA GLY A 27 -5.02 20.33 3.74
C GLY A 27 -5.76 19.72 4.93
N GLN A 28 -6.93 19.11 4.71
CA GLN A 28 -7.71 18.46 5.76
C GLN A 28 -7.46 16.94 5.77
N ALA A 29 -7.74 16.29 6.90
CA ALA A 29 -7.74 14.84 6.97
C ALA A 29 -8.82 14.23 6.07
N PHE A 30 -8.56 13.05 5.51
CA PHE A 30 -9.63 12.24 4.94
C PHE A 30 -10.47 11.59 6.05
N GLU A 31 -11.79 11.52 5.83
CA GLU A 31 -12.71 10.84 6.73
C GLU A 31 -12.84 9.35 6.41
N LEU A 32 -13.18 8.58 7.44
CA LEU A 32 -13.42 7.14 7.35
C LEU A 32 -14.91 6.87 7.57
N ALA A 33 -15.55 6.25 6.58
CA ALA A 33 -16.93 5.81 6.67
C ALA A 33 -17.01 4.37 7.17
N PHE A 34 -18.03 4.07 7.98
CA PHE A 34 -18.35 2.69 8.34
C PHE A 34 -19.01 1.97 7.16
N LYS A 35 -18.57 0.73 6.92
CA LYS A 35 -19.07 -0.16 5.89
C LYS A 35 -19.54 -1.45 6.55
N HIS A 36 -20.78 -1.80 6.28
CA HIS A 36 -21.39 -3.04 6.73
C HIS A 36 -21.42 -4.00 5.54
N ARG A 37 -20.81 -5.17 5.70
CA ARG A 37 -20.76 -6.20 4.66
C ARG A 37 -21.28 -7.51 5.23
N GLN A 38 -22.19 -8.16 4.52
CA GLN A 38 -22.57 -9.53 4.81
C GLN A 38 -21.60 -10.46 4.10
N LEU A 39 -20.88 -11.28 4.86
CA LEU A 39 -20.01 -12.34 4.35
C LEU A 39 -20.60 -13.70 4.71
N HIS A 40 -20.11 -14.75 4.05
CA HIS A 40 -20.48 -16.13 4.40
C HIS A 40 -20.11 -16.50 5.84
N SER A 41 -19.04 -15.88 6.37
CA SER A 41 -18.59 -16.02 7.77
C SER A 41 -19.38 -15.15 8.77
N GLY A 42 -20.33 -14.34 8.31
CA GLY A 42 -21.12 -13.43 9.14
C GLY A 42 -20.98 -11.94 8.74
N PRO A 43 -21.73 -11.05 9.43
CA PRO A 43 -21.65 -9.62 9.19
C PRO A 43 -20.32 -9.03 9.68
N GLU A 44 -19.68 -8.23 8.84
CA GLU A 44 -18.45 -7.52 9.15
C GLU A 44 -18.66 -6.01 9.02
N VAL A 45 -18.18 -5.26 10.01
CA VAL A 45 -18.18 -3.79 10.00
C VAL A 45 -16.75 -3.30 9.97
N TYR A 46 -16.39 -2.59 8.91
CA TYR A 46 -15.04 -2.04 8.74
C TYR A 46 -15.10 -0.57 8.37
N ARG A 47 -13.97 0.13 8.55
CA ARG A 47 -13.83 1.54 8.17
C ARG A 47 -13.12 1.64 6.83
N ALA A 48 -13.67 2.43 5.91
CA ALA A 48 -13.12 2.64 4.58
C ALA A 48 -12.98 4.14 4.27
N CYS A 49 -11.94 4.49 3.52
CA CYS A 49 -11.72 5.84 3.04
C CYS A 49 -12.10 5.98 1.56
N ASP A 50 -13.41 6.05 1.28
CA ASP A 50 -13.89 6.07 -0.10
C ASP A 50 -13.38 7.29 -0.88
N ALA A 51 -13.31 8.45 -0.23
CA ALA A 51 -12.85 9.69 -0.86
C ALA A 51 -11.38 9.61 -1.32
N LEU A 52 -10.51 9.00 -0.51
CA LEU A 52 -9.12 8.75 -0.90
C LEU A 52 -9.04 7.73 -2.05
N GLN A 53 -9.77 6.61 -1.93
CA GLN A 53 -9.80 5.58 -2.97
C GLN A 53 -10.28 6.13 -4.31
N GLN A 54 -11.35 6.93 -4.33
CA GLN A 54 -11.84 7.59 -5.54
C GLN A 54 -10.83 8.58 -6.10
N THR A 55 -10.13 9.33 -5.25
CA THR A 55 -9.09 10.27 -5.68
C THR A 55 -7.95 9.54 -6.41
N ILE A 56 -7.46 8.43 -5.84
CA ILE A 56 -6.42 7.61 -6.47
C ILE A 56 -6.92 6.92 -7.74
N SER A 57 -8.13 6.37 -7.75
CA SER A 57 -8.72 5.78 -8.96
C SER A 57 -8.88 6.78 -10.10
N ARG A 58 -9.22 8.05 -9.80
CA ARG A 58 -9.24 9.13 -10.81
C ARG A 58 -7.85 9.44 -11.35
N LEU A 59 -6.84 9.50 -10.48
CA LEU A 59 -5.45 9.73 -10.87
C LEU A 59 -4.98 8.63 -11.83
N TYR A 60 -5.25 7.35 -11.52
CA TYR A 60 -4.94 6.25 -12.44
C TYR A 60 -5.60 6.42 -13.81
N ARG A 61 -6.90 6.75 -13.83
CA ARG A 61 -7.63 6.96 -15.08
C ARG A 61 -7.05 8.12 -15.89
N GLN A 62 -6.70 9.23 -15.24
CA GLN A 62 -6.10 10.40 -15.88
C GLN A 62 -4.70 10.11 -16.45
N ALA A 63 -3.95 9.22 -15.80
CA ALA A 63 -2.67 8.72 -16.31
C ALA A 63 -2.82 7.67 -17.44
N GLY A 64 -4.05 7.39 -17.91
CA GLY A 64 -4.31 6.39 -18.94
C GLY A 64 -4.28 4.93 -18.46
N ILE A 65 -4.19 4.70 -17.15
CA ILE A 65 -4.15 3.35 -16.57
C ILE A 65 -5.57 2.80 -16.50
N LYS A 66 -5.84 1.76 -17.30
CA LYS A 66 -7.11 1.04 -17.32
C LYS A 66 -7.21 0.11 -16.11
N GLN A 67 -8.39 0.06 -15.47
CA GLN A 67 -8.66 -0.81 -14.31
C GLN A 67 -7.71 -0.61 -13.11
N GLY A 68 -7.09 0.58 -12.99
CA GLY A 68 -6.25 0.92 -11.85
C GLY A 68 -7.02 1.00 -10.54
N SER A 69 -6.54 0.31 -9.51
CA SER A 69 -7.12 0.27 -8.16
C SER A 69 -6.01 0.27 -7.10
N SER A 70 -6.38 0.47 -5.84
CA SER A 70 -5.42 0.36 -4.72
C SER A 70 -4.77 -1.02 -4.68
N HIS A 71 -5.52 -2.08 -4.99
CA HIS A 71 -4.99 -3.45 -5.00
C HIS A 71 -4.00 -3.68 -6.14
N SER A 72 -4.31 -3.23 -7.37
CA SER A 72 -3.36 -3.32 -8.49
C SER A 72 -2.12 -2.45 -8.29
N GLY A 73 -2.26 -1.30 -7.61
CA GLY A 73 -1.14 -0.47 -7.17
C GLY A 73 -0.23 -1.20 -6.19
N ARG A 74 -0.80 -1.85 -5.15
CA ARG A 74 -0.03 -2.67 -4.18
C ARG A 74 0.69 -3.83 -4.86
N ARG A 75 0.04 -4.52 -5.81
CA ARG A 75 0.67 -5.56 -6.66
C ARG A 75 1.87 -5.02 -7.42
N SER A 76 1.72 -3.86 -8.06
CA SER A 76 2.78 -3.24 -8.84
C SER A 76 3.96 -2.79 -7.96
N LEU A 77 3.69 -2.26 -6.76
CA LEU A 77 4.71 -1.92 -5.78
C LEU A 77 5.52 -3.15 -5.36
N ALA A 78 4.84 -4.24 -4.98
CA ALA A 78 5.48 -5.48 -4.55
C ALA A 78 6.39 -6.06 -5.64
N ALA A 79 5.91 -6.13 -6.89
CA ALA A 79 6.69 -6.62 -8.01
C ALA A 79 7.94 -5.75 -8.26
N LYS A 80 7.82 -4.42 -8.16
CA LYS A 80 8.96 -3.50 -8.33
C LYS A 80 9.99 -3.63 -7.22
N VAL A 81 9.54 -3.75 -5.96
CA VAL A 81 10.44 -3.96 -4.82
C VAL A 81 11.18 -5.29 -4.98
N LEU A 82 10.47 -6.37 -5.32
CA LEU A 82 11.09 -7.67 -5.56
C LEU A 82 12.12 -7.61 -6.68
N ALA A 83 11.80 -6.97 -7.80
CA ALA A 83 12.73 -6.83 -8.92
C ALA A 83 13.96 -5.99 -8.55
N ALA A 84 13.82 -4.98 -7.69
CA ALA A 84 14.91 -4.10 -7.28
C ALA A 84 15.81 -4.70 -6.19
N THR A 85 15.25 -5.52 -5.31
CA THR A 85 15.96 -6.02 -4.11
C THR A 85 16.29 -7.50 -4.17
N GLY A 86 15.53 -8.29 -4.94
CA GLY A 86 15.57 -9.75 -4.89
C GLY A 86 15.05 -10.35 -3.58
N ASP A 87 14.58 -9.54 -2.63
CA ASP A 87 14.28 -9.97 -1.28
C ASP A 87 12.77 -9.96 -0.98
N VAL A 88 12.23 -11.14 -0.69
CA VAL A 88 10.82 -11.35 -0.36
C VAL A 88 10.48 -10.84 1.04
N GLU A 89 11.41 -10.85 1.99
CA GLU A 89 11.19 -10.35 3.34
C GLU A 89 11.04 -8.82 3.35
N THR A 90 11.84 -8.12 2.55
CA THR A 90 11.65 -6.69 2.29
C THR A 90 10.28 -6.40 1.68
N VAL A 91 9.84 -7.19 0.69
CA VAL A 91 8.48 -7.03 0.12
C VAL A 91 7.40 -7.23 1.17
N GLN A 92 7.52 -8.26 2.02
CA GLN A 92 6.58 -8.52 3.10
C GLN A 92 6.49 -7.35 4.08
N THR A 93 7.65 -6.83 4.49
CA THR A 93 7.77 -5.70 5.42
C THR A 93 7.08 -4.45 4.85
N ILE A 94 7.34 -4.12 3.59
CA ILE A 94 6.74 -2.96 2.91
C ILE A 94 5.22 -3.10 2.75
N LEU A 95 4.72 -4.31 2.49
CA LEU A 95 3.28 -4.56 2.38
C LEU A 95 2.57 -4.65 3.74
N GLY A 96 3.33 -4.73 4.84
CA GLY A 96 2.80 -4.88 6.19
C GLY A 96 2.06 -6.21 6.38
N HIS A 97 2.51 -7.29 5.73
CA HIS A 97 1.88 -8.60 5.89
C HIS A 97 2.52 -9.37 7.04
N GLY A 98 1.72 -9.77 8.03
CA GLY A 98 2.20 -10.57 9.19
C GLY A 98 2.61 -12.01 8.85
N CYS A 99 2.30 -12.50 7.65
CA CYS A 99 2.68 -13.83 7.17
C CYS A 99 3.10 -13.76 5.69
N LEU A 100 4.17 -14.50 5.33
CA LEU A 100 4.67 -14.63 3.96
C LEU A 100 3.61 -15.17 2.99
N ASP A 101 2.70 -16.03 3.44
CA ASP A 101 1.65 -16.58 2.58
C ASP A 101 0.72 -15.49 2.02
N HIS A 102 0.58 -14.36 2.72
CA HIS A 102 -0.24 -13.24 2.26
C HIS A 102 0.49 -12.34 1.25
N SER A 103 1.81 -12.47 1.10
CA SER A 103 2.57 -11.76 0.05
C SER A 103 2.58 -12.53 -1.27
N LYS A 104 2.36 -13.85 -1.27
CA LYS A 104 2.33 -14.69 -2.49
C LYS A 104 1.47 -14.13 -3.63
N PRO A 105 0.22 -13.62 -3.39
CA PRO A 105 -0.58 -13.01 -4.45
C PRO A 105 0.03 -11.73 -5.03
N TYR A 106 1.04 -11.15 -4.40
CA TYR A 106 1.72 -9.92 -4.81
C TYR A 106 3.07 -10.14 -5.50
N LEU A 107 3.59 -11.37 -5.48
CA LEU A 107 4.85 -11.74 -6.12
C LEU A 107 4.59 -12.19 -7.55
N THR A 108 4.72 -11.27 -8.50
CA THR A 108 4.79 -11.61 -9.93
C THR A 108 6.23 -11.53 -10.38
N VAL A 109 6.80 -12.66 -10.79
CA VAL A 109 8.16 -12.74 -11.36
C VAL A 109 8.06 -12.66 -12.89
N ASP A 110 8.94 -11.88 -13.51
CA ASP A 110 9.00 -11.77 -14.96
C ASP A 110 9.42 -13.11 -15.61
N GLN A 111 8.82 -13.43 -16.76
CA GLN A 111 9.06 -14.69 -17.47
C GLN A 111 10.52 -14.86 -17.92
N ALA A 112 11.23 -13.77 -18.26
CA ALA A 112 12.64 -13.87 -18.60
C ALA A 112 13.51 -14.21 -17.39
N THR A 113 13.09 -13.82 -16.18
CA THR A 113 13.75 -14.22 -14.93
C THR A 113 13.53 -15.69 -14.63
N ILE A 114 12.30 -16.19 -14.84
CA ILE A 114 11.98 -17.61 -14.71
C ILE A 114 12.83 -18.42 -15.70
N ARG A 115 12.88 -18.03 -16.97
CA ARG A 115 13.69 -18.71 -17.99
C ARG A 115 15.18 -18.80 -17.61
N ARG A 116 15.78 -17.67 -17.20
CA ARG A 116 17.19 -17.64 -16.76
C ARG A 116 17.44 -18.57 -15.57
N ALA A 117 16.50 -18.65 -14.62
CA ALA A 117 16.65 -19.56 -13.49
C ALA A 117 16.68 -21.04 -13.93
N PHE A 118 15.88 -21.42 -14.92
CA PHE A 118 15.89 -22.78 -15.49
C PHE A 118 17.15 -23.05 -16.33
N GLU A 119 17.69 -22.05 -17.03
CA GLU A 119 18.95 -22.18 -17.79
C GLU A 119 20.18 -22.43 -16.90
N VAL A 120 20.18 -21.94 -15.66
CA VAL A 120 21.27 -22.14 -14.70
C VAL A 120 21.17 -23.49 -13.96
N ALA A 121 19.98 -24.10 -13.94
CA ALA A 121 19.72 -25.34 -13.22
C ALA A 121 19.91 -26.63 -14.07
N LEU A 122 20.14 -26.48 -15.37
CA LEU A 122 20.44 -27.54 -16.34
C LEU A 122 21.95 -27.57 -16.65
#